data_AF-A0A7R9U1R0-F1
#
_entry.id   AF-A0A7R9U1R0-F1
#
_cell.length_a   1.000
_cell.length_b   1.000
_cell.length_c   1.000
_cell.angle_alpha   90.00
_cell.angle_beta   90.00
_cell.angle_gamma   90.00
#
_symmetry.space_group_name_H-M   'P 1'
#
loop_
_entity.id
_entity.type
_entity.pdbx_description
1 polymer ?
#
loop_
_entity_poly.entity_id
_entity_poly.type
_entity_poly.pdbx_seq_one_letter_code
_entity_poly.pdbx_strand_id
1 'polypeptide(L)'
;VHFNHGFRAASAEEESFVQRICEGEAVPCHVVRADAVDGNALQLDQHAAGQRGVQAGSRRWRRQHLFRISKEVQEQAPDRQVFVAAAHHQDDQMETLLLKILRGVHLTNVHGMRYRTPLTASDAANQGDARSADSFPLVRPLLGVRKQELVEFMEEAGFEWREDESNHDTDSGYLRNRIRNELLPLLRDISPGGDQGL
;
A
#
# COMPACT_ATOMS: atom_id res chain seq x y z
N VAL A 1 2.99 7.25 -9.18
CA VAL A 1 4.25 6.65 -8.69
C VAL A 1 4.08 5.15 -8.69
N HIS A 2 4.99 4.42 -9.35
CA HIS A 2 5.03 2.96 -9.35
C HIS A 2 6.32 2.47 -8.69
N PHE A 3 6.22 1.37 -7.93
CA PHE A 3 7.33 0.79 -7.19
C PHE A 3 7.63 -0.60 -7.75
N ASN A 4 8.76 -0.72 -8.44
CA ASN A 4 9.25 -1.99 -8.93
C ASN A 4 10.28 -2.54 -7.93
N HIS A 5 9.91 -3.60 -7.22
CA HIS A 5 10.78 -4.20 -6.22
C HIS A 5 11.84 -5.16 -6.80
N GLY A 6 11.81 -5.44 -8.10
CA GLY A 6 12.82 -6.27 -8.79
C GLY A 6 12.84 -7.75 -8.40
N PHE A 7 11.88 -8.20 -7.57
CA PHE A 7 11.87 -9.57 -7.06
C PHE A 7 11.39 -10.62 -8.07
N ARG A 8 10.76 -10.20 -9.19
CA ARG A 8 10.15 -11.11 -10.17
C ARG A 8 10.40 -10.67 -11.61
N ALA A 9 10.44 -11.64 -12.52
CA ALA A 9 10.49 -11.38 -13.96
C ALA A 9 9.26 -10.60 -14.46
N ALA A 10 8.08 -10.85 -13.86
CA ALA A 10 6.84 -10.15 -14.17
C ALA A 10 6.86 -8.65 -13.82
N SER A 11 7.76 -8.20 -12.92
CA SER A 11 7.81 -6.80 -12.51
C SER A 11 8.20 -5.84 -13.63
N ALA A 12 8.89 -6.32 -14.68
CA ALA A 12 9.17 -5.51 -15.87
C ALA A 12 7.93 -5.29 -16.75
N GLU A 13 7.05 -6.29 -16.83
CA GLU A 13 5.79 -6.18 -17.57
C GLU A 13 4.79 -5.27 -16.85
N GLU A 14 4.69 -5.39 -15.53
CA GLU A 14 3.86 -4.51 -14.68
C GLU A 14 4.29 -3.05 -14.80
N GLU A 15 5.59 -2.79 -14.75
CA GLU A 15 6.14 -1.45 -14.93
C GLU A 15 5.78 -0.88 -16.30
N SER A 16 6.00 -1.66 -17.36
CA SER A 16 5.68 -1.28 -18.74
C SER A 16 4.17 -1.05 -18.93
N PHE A 17 3.33 -1.80 -18.23
CA PHE A 17 1.88 -1.62 -18.21
C PHE A 17 1.49 -0.28 -17.56
N VAL A 18 2.04 0.03 -16.39
CA VAL A 18 1.74 1.30 -15.69
C VAL A 18 2.25 2.51 -16.47
N GLN A 19 3.43 2.41 -17.09
CA GLN A 19 3.96 3.47 -17.94
C GLN A 19 3.04 3.76 -19.12
N ARG A 20 2.56 2.72 -19.83
CA ARG A 20 1.62 2.89 -20.95
C ARG A 20 0.31 3.57 -20.54
N ILE A 21 -0.24 3.22 -19.37
CA ILE A 21 -1.44 3.90 -18.84
C ILE A 21 -1.15 5.37 -18.58
N CYS A 22 -0.06 5.68 -17.89
CA CYS A 22 0.32 7.06 -17.60
C CYS A 22 0.55 7.89 -18.88
N GLU A 23 1.17 7.30 -19.91
CA GLU A 23 1.33 7.94 -21.21
C GLU A 23 -0.02 8.20 -21.90
N GLY A 24 -0.92 7.21 -21.90
CA GLY A 24 -2.26 7.34 -22.49
C GLY A 24 -3.12 8.42 -21.82
N GLU A 25 -2.98 8.59 -20.51
CA GLU A 25 -3.70 9.58 -19.70
C GLU A 25 -2.96 10.93 -19.58
N ALA A 26 -1.81 11.08 -20.25
CA ALA A 26 -0.94 12.26 -20.15
C ALA A 26 -0.54 12.64 -18.70
N VAL A 27 -0.33 11.62 -17.85
CA VAL A 27 0.08 11.77 -16.45
C VAL A 27 1.57 11.44 -16.28
N PRO A 28 2.37 12.27 -15.61
CA PRO A 28 3.77 11.95 -15.31
C PRO A 28 3.93 10.65 -14.51
N CYS A 29 4.75 9.72 -15.01
CA CYS A 29 5.00 8.43 -14.38
C CYS A 29 6.35 8.43 -13.65
N HIS A 30 6.33 8.51 -12.31
CA HIS A 30 7.51 8.28 -11.48
C HIS A 30 7.64 6.78 -11.17
N VAL A 31 8.64 6.12 -11.76
CA VAL A 31 8.97 4.71 -11.48
C VAL A 31 10.18 4.66 -10.55
N VAL A 32 10.02 4.02 -9.41
CA VAL A 32 11.08 3.77 -8.44
C VAL A 32 11.42 2.28 -8.47
N ARG A 33 12.67 1.96 -8.80
CA ARG A 33 13.17 0.58 -8.84
C ARG A 33 14.03 0.33 -7.61
N ALA A 34 13.83 -0.80 -6.94
CA ALA A 34 14.76 -1.25 -5.91
C ALA A 34 16.08 -1.65 -6.59
N ASP A 35 17.19 -1.06 -6.16
CA ASP A 35 18.51 -1.50 -6.59
C ASP A 35 18.98 -2.72 -5.76
N ALA A 36 20.14 -3.28 -6.10
CA ALA A 36 20.68 -4.44 -5.38
C ALA A 36 20.93 -4.16 -3.88
N VAL A 37 21.20 -2.90 -3.50
CA VAL A 37 21.47 -2.51 -2.12
C VAL A 37 20.17 -2.41 -1.32
N ASP A 38 19.14 -1.81 -1.91
CA ASP A 38 17.78 -1.75 -1.37
C ASP A 38 17.16 -3.14 -1.30
N GLY A 39 17.35 -3.96 -2.34
CA GLY A 39 16.95 -5.37 -2.36
C GLY A 39 17.57 -6.14 -1.21
N ASN A 40 18.89 -5.99 -1.01
CA ASN A 40 19.60 -6.59 0.12
C ASN A 40 19.12 -6.05 1.47
N ALA A 41 18.84 -4.74 1.61
CA ALA A 41 18.32 -4.18 2.86
C ALA A 41 16.92 -4.71 3.20
N LEU A 42 16.05 -4.84 2.19
CA LEU A 42 14.75 -5.49 2.29
C LEU A 42 14.89 -6.99 2.65
N GLN A 43 15.95 -7.64 2.19
CA GLN A 43 16.27 -9.04 2.45
C GLN A 43 17.00 -9.26 3.79
N LEU A 44 17.74 -8.28 4.31
CA LEU A 44 18.38 -8.33 5.62
C LEU A 44 17.35 -8.21 6.75
N ASP A 45 16.32 -7.37 6.56
CA ASP A 45 15.13 -7.33 7.43
C ASP A 45 14.42 -8.72 7.49
N GLN A 46 14.58 -9.56 6.46
CA GLN A 46 14.08 -10.93 6.35
C GLN A 46 14.80 -11.87 7.33
N HIS A 47 16.10 -11.69 7.53
CA HIS A 47 16.93 -12.53 8.41
C HIS A 47 16.88 -12.11 9.88
N ALA A 48 16.72 -10.82 10.18
CA ALA A 48 16.73 -10.30 11.56
C ALA A 48 15.37 -10.38 12.27
N ALA A 49 14.26 -10.23 11.54
CA ALA A 49 12.90 -10.17 12.10
C ALA A 49 11.92 -11.17 11.44
N GLY A 50 12.46 -12.12 10.67
CA GLY A 50 11.68 -12.97 9.78
C GLY A 50 11.01 -12.16 8.66
N GLN A 51 10.10 -12.78 7.92
CA GLN A 51 9.40 -12.14 6.80
C GLN A 51 8.48 -10.96 7.21
N ARG A 52 8.18 -10.79 8.51
CA ARG A 52 7.52 -9.59 9.08
C ARG A 52 8.39 -8.33 8.92
N GLY A 53 9.71 -8.48 9.02
CA GLY A 53 10.67 -7.41 8.79
C GLY A 53 10.58 -6.86 7.37
N VAL A 54 10.44 -7.75 6.38
CA VAL A 54 10.45 -7.38 4.94
C VAL A 54 9.25 -6.55 4.53
N GLN A 55 8.05 -6.88 5.00
CA GLN A 55 6.88 -6.08 4.67
C GLN A 55 6.92 -4.72 5.38
N ALA A 56 7.41 -4.68 6.62
CA ALA A 56 7.65 -3.41 7.30
C ALA A 56 8.73 -2.60 6.57
N GLY A 57 9.80 -3.24 6.09
CA GLY A 57 10.87 -2.69 5.28
C GLY A 57 10.37 -2.15 3.94
N SER A 58 9.61 -2.93 3.18
CA SER A 58 9.02 -2.51 1.89
C SER A 58 8.01 -1.37 2.08
N ARG A 59 7.17 -1.42 3.13
CA ARG A 59 6.27 -0.30 3.45
C ARG A 59 7.05 0.95 3.82
N ARG A 60 8.12 0.85 4.63
CA ARG A 60 9.00 1.97 4.97
C ARG A 60 9.68 2.53 3.71
N TRP A 61 10.30 1.66 2.91
CA TRP A 61 10.97 2.02 1.66
C TRP A 61 10.03 2.76 0.70
N ARG A 62 8.82 2.24 0.47
CA ARG A 62 7.80 2.94 -0.35
C ARG A 62 7.44 4.30 0.23
N ARG A 63 7.22 4.41 1.55
CA ARG A 63 6.90 5.70 2.19
C ARG A 63 8.05 6.70 2.11
N GLN A 64 9.29 6.25 2.29
CA GLN A 64 10.50 7.06 2.15
C GLN A 64 10.60 7.65 0.75
N HIS A 65 10.44 6.83 -0.28
CA HIS A 65 10.49 7.30 -1.67
C HIS A 65 9.29 8.18 -2.04
N LEU A 66 8.07 7.86 -1.56
CA LEU A 66 6.92 8.75 -1.72
C LEU A 66 7.19 10.12 -1.11
N PHE A 67 7.84 10.19 0.05
CA PHE A 67 8.18 11.45 0.69
C PHE A 67 9.17 12.27 -0.13
N ARG A 68 10.22 11.65 -0.67
CA ARG A 68 11.20 12.31 -1.56
C ARG A 68 10.52 12.87 -2.82
N ILE A 69 9.76 12.03 -3.53
CA ILE A 69 9.02 12.46 -4.73
C ILE A 69 8.05 13.58 -4.40
N SER A 70 7.37 13.53 -3.25
CA SER A 70 6.44 14.59 -2.83
C SER A 70 7.17 15.92 -2.63
N LYS A 71 8.39 15.91 -2.08
CA LYS A 71 9.22 17.13 -1.98
C LYS A 71 9.60 17.67 -3.35
N GLU A 72 10.11 16.82 -4.23
CA GLU A 72 10.51 17.22 -5.60
C GLU A 72 9.33 17.87 -6.35
N VAL A 73 8.14 17.27 -6.26
CA VAL A 73 6.92 17.81 -6.87
C VAL A 73 6.50 19.13 -6.20
N GLN A 74 6.64 19.24 -4.88
CA GLN A 74 6.30 20.46 -4.14
C GLN A 74 7.23 21.63 -4.49
N GLU A 75 8.51 21.35 -4.73
CA GLU A 75 9.51 22.35 -5.15
C GLU A 75 9.25 22.87 -6.58
N GLN A 76 8.75 22.01 -7.47
CA GLN A 76 8.36 22.39 -8.83
C GLN A 76 7.07 23.22 -8.88
N ALA A 77 6.22 23.12 -7.86
CA ALA A 77 4.95 23.82 -7.77
C ALA A 77 4.71 24.39 -6.37
N PRO A 78 5.47 25.42 -5.94
CA PRO A 78 5.43 25.94 -4.57
C PRO A 78 4.06 26.49 -4.16
N ASP A 79 3.27 26.97 -5.11
CA ASP A 79 1.93 27.52 -4.87
C ASP A 79 0.82 26.44 -4.79
N ARG A 80 1.17 25.15 -4.94
CA ARG A 80 0.21 24.03 -4.92
C ARG A 80 0.48 23.10 -3.75
N GLN A 81 -0.57 22.60 -3.11
CA GLN A 81 -0.43 21.58 -2.08
C GLN A 81 -0.34 20.18 -2.72
N VAL A 82 0.72 19.45 -2.39
CA VAL A 82 0.90 18.05 -2.82
C VAL A 82 0.15 17.09 -1.89
N PHE A 83 -0.63 16.18 -2.46
CA PHE A 83 -1.29 15.07 -1.75
C PHE A 83 -0.78 13.74 -2.28
N VAL A 84 -0.65 12.75 -1.39
CA VAL A 84 -0.36 11.37 -1.76
C VAL A 84 -1.64 10.56 -1.61
N ALA A 85 -2.16 9.99 -2.69
CA ALA A 85 -3.33 9.13 -2.66
C ALA A 85 -2.94 7.65 -2.71
N ALA A 86 -3.55 6.83 -1.86
CA ALA A 86 -3.43 5.38 -1.91
C ALA A 86 -4.80 4.75 -2.12
N ALA A 87 -4.87 3.74 -3.00
CA ALA A 87 -6.08 3.03 -3.36
C ALA A 87 -6.52 1.97 -2.32
N HIS A 88 -6.35 2.26 -1.02
CA HIS A 88 -6.85 1.36 0.02
C HIS A 88 -8.39 1.39 0.05
N HIS A 89 -9.00 0.21 0.09
CA HIS A 89 -10.45 0.02 0.02
C HIS A 89 -11.06 -0.55 1.31
N GLN A 90 -12.39 -0.74 1.36
CA GLN A 90 -13.10 -1.24 2.54
C GLN A 90 -12.60 -2.63 2.97
N ASP A 91 -12.34 -3.54 2.04
CA ASP A 91 -11.81 -4.86 2.39
C ASP A 91 -10.42 -4.78 3.05
N ASP A 92 -9.56 -3.81 2.66
CA ASP A 92 -8.27 -3.60 3.35
C ASP A 92 -8.45 -3.12 4.80
N GLN A 93 -9.52 -2.37 5.06
CA GLN A 93 -9.88 -1.95 6.43
C GLN A 93 -10.27 -3.15 7.27
N MET A 94 -11.14 -3.99 6.74
CA MET A 94 -11.56 -5.23 7.36
C MET A 94 -10.38 -6.14 7.68
N GLU A 95 -9.48 -6.34 6.71
CA GLU A 95 -8.24 -7.08 6.93
C GLU A 95 -7.40 -6.47 8.07
N THR A 96 -7.28 -5.15 8.10
CA THR A 96 -6.49 -4.44 9.11
C THR A 96 -7.10 -4.58 10.50
N LEU A 97 -8.42 -4.46 10.63
CA LEU A 97 -9.15 -4.62 11.88
C LEU A 97 -9.03 -6.06 12.41
N LEU A 98 -9.35 -7.05 11.58
CA LEU A 98 -9.25 -8.47 11.93
C LEU A 98 -7.82 -8.85 12.32
N LEU A 99 -6.83 -8.35 11.59
CA LEU A 99 -5.42 -8.58 11.91
C LEU A 99 -5.05 -8.01 13.29
N LYS A 100 -5.58 -6.85 13.68
CA LYS A 100 -5.36 -6.27 15.02
C LYS A 100 -6.03 -7.10 16.11
N ILE A 101 -7.28 -7.53 15.88
CA ILE A 101 -8.04 -8.38 16.81
C ILE A 101 -7.30 -9.70 17.05
N LEU A 102 -6.91 -10.38 15.98
CA LEU A 102 -6.19 -11.67 16.05
C LEU A 102 -4.81 -11.55 16.68
N ARG A 103 -4.22 -10.35 16.74
CA ARG A 103 -2.96 -10.07 17.45
C ARG A 103 -3.16 -9.75 18.94
N GLY A 104 -4.39 -9.79 19.45
CA GLY A 104 -4.69 -9.53 20.86
C GLY A 104 -4.54 -8.06 21.25
N VAL A 105 -4.69 -7.14 20.31
CA VAL A 105 -4.68 -5.70 20.61
C VAL A 105 -5.92 -5.36 21.44
N HIS A 106 -5.73 -4.58 22.52
CA HIS A 106 -6.84 -4.11 23.36
C HIS A 106 -7.91 -3.42 22.49
N LEU A 107 -9.19 -3.66 22.78
CA LEU A 107 -10.32 -3.21 21.94
C LEU A 107 -10.29 -1.70 21.66
N THR A 108 -9.83 -0.89 22.62
CA THR A 108 -9.68 0.58 22.46
C THR A 108 -8.67 0.98 21.39
N ASN A 109 -7.78 0.08 20.98
CA ASN A 109 -6.74 0.28 19.97
C ASN A 109 -7.06 -0.46 18.65
N VAL A 110 -8.23 -1.10 18.56
CA VAL A 110 -8.77 -1.69 17.34
C VAL A 110 -9.46 -0.58 16.54
N HIS A 111 -8.65 0.14 15.77
CA HIS A 111 -9.14 1.13 14.81
C HIS A 111 -8.59 0.81 13.42
N GLY A 112 -9.35 1.15 12.40
CA GLY A 112 -8.93 1.04 11.01
C GLY A 112 -7.81 2.03 10.64
N MET A 113 -7.46 2.03 9.35
CA MET A 113 -6.72 3.13 8.74
C MET A 113 -7.56 4.40 8.79
N ARG A 114 -6.91 5.56 8.93
CA ARG A 114 -7.61 6.85 8.82
C ARG A 114 -7.64 7.29 7.36
N TYR A 115 -8.70 8.02 7.00
CA TYR A 115 -8.82 8.64 5.67
C TYR A 115 -7.59 9.48 5.32
N ARG A 116 -7.11 10.29 6.27
CA ARG A 116 -5.92 11.13 6.12
C ARG A 116 -4.92 10.85 7.24
N THR A 117 -3.67 10.66 6.87
CA THR A 117 -2.52 10.51 7.78
C THR A 117 -1.35 11.34 7.26
N PRO A 118 -0.48 11.90 8.10
CA PRO A 118 0.73 12.55 7.62
C PRO A 118 1.73 11.50 7.09
N LEU A 119 2.36 11.81 5.96
CA LEU A 119 3.58 11.20 5.46
C LEU A 119 4.73 12.11 5.86
N THR A 120 5.61 11.64 6.73
CA THR A 120 6.63 12.48 7.39
C THR A 120 8.03 12.03 7.03
N ALA A 121 9.02 12.89 7.27
CA ALA A 121 10.42 12.53 7.11
C ALA A 121 10.88 11.38 8.02
N SER A 122 10.20 11.13 9.15
CA SER A 122 10.46 9.93 9.97
C SER A 122 10.09 8.63 9.26
N ASP A 123 9.21 8.68 8.25
CA ASP A 123 9.01 7.55 7.34
C ASP A 123 10.16 7.38 6.35
N ALA A 124 10.99 8.42 6.18
CA ALA A 124 12.11 8.49 5.26
C ALA A 124 13.49 8.34 5.92
N ALA A 125 13.58 8.19 7.25
CA ALA A 125 14.85 8.15 7.96
C ALA A 125 15.04 6.82 8.70
N ASN A 126 16.01 6.01 8.25
CA ASN A 126 16.80 5.23 9.19
C ASN A 126 17.78 6.23 9.83
N GLN A 127 17.57 6.53 11.11
CA GLN A 127 18.46 7.31 11.99
C GLN A 127 18.45 8.84 11.78
N GLY A 128 18.37 9.58 12.90
CA GLY A 128 18.92 10.93 13.02
C GLY A 128 17.96 12.11 12.88
N ASP A 129 17.35 12.33 11.71
CA ASP A 129 16.79 13.64 11.37
C ASP A 129 15.26 13.75 11.46
N ALA A 130 14.72 13.44 12.65
CA ALA A 130 13.31 13.69 12.99
C ALA A 130 12.95 15.19 13.15
N ARG A 131 13.69 16.10 12.48
CA ARG A 131 13.59 17.55 12.65
C ARG A 131 13.06 18.32 11.44
N SER A 132 12.77 17.68 10.30
CA SER A 132 12.08 18.42 9.22
C SER A 132 10.59 18.55 9.54
N ALA A 133 10.08 19.78 9.57
CA ALA A 133 8.65 20.07 9.71
C ALA A 133 7.80 19.63 8.49
N ASP A 134 8.46 19.24 7.41
CA ASP A 134 7.80 18.86 6.17
C ASP A 134 6.99 17.58 6.33
N SER A 135 5.72 17.65 5.98
CA SER A 135 4.82 16.50 5.92
C SER A 135 3.84 16.65 4.77
N PHE A 136 3.51 15.53 4.13
CA PHE A 136 2.55 15.48 3.05
C PHE A 136 1.30 14.72 3.48
N PRO A 137 0.08 15.16 3.12
CA PRO A 137 -1.12 14.39 3.40
C PRO A 137 -1.15 13.08 2.59
N LEU A 138 -1.12 11.93 3.28
CA LEU A 138 -1.47 10.63 2.71
C LEU A 138 -2.97 10.41 2.89
N VAL A 139 -3.72 10.45 1.79
CA VAL A 139 -5.16 10.25 1.72
C VAL A 139 -5.53 8.89 1.14
N ARG A 140 -6.67 8.35 1.57
CA ARG A 140 -7.23 7.07 1.13
C ARG A 140 -8.68 7.28 0.67
N PRO A 141 -8.91 7.76 -0.56
CA PRO A 141 -10.25 8.12 -1.02
C PRO A 141 -11.23 6.95 -1.08
N LEU A 142 -10.73 5.75 -1.39
CA LEU A 142 -11.53 4.55 -1.63
C LEU A 142 -11.88 3.75 -0.37
N LEU A 143 -11.58 4.30 0.82
CA LEU A 143 -11.60 3.55 2.06
C LEU A 143 -12.97 3.00 2.47
N GLY A 144 -14.05 3.60 1.94
CA GLY A 144 -15.43 3.14 2.12
C GLY A 144 -16.02 2.43 0.90
N VAL A 145 -15.21 2.14 -0.12
CA VAL A 145 -15.62 1.45 -1.35
C VAL A 145 -15.17 -0.01 -1.28
N ARG A 146 -16.01 -0.97 -1.66
CA ARG A 146 -15.68 -2.40 -1.66
C ARG A 146 -14.78 -2.76 -2.83
N LYS A 147 -13.97 -3.81 -2.65
CA LYS A 147 -13.19 -4.37 -3.78
C LYS A 147 -14.11 -4.75 -4.95
N GLN A 148 -15.26 -5.34 -4.65
CA GLN A 148 -16.22 -5.77 -5.67
C GLN A 148 -16.75 -4.58 -6.50
N GLU A 149 -17.14 -3.47 -5.85
CA GLU A 149 -17.60 -2.26 -6.55
C GLU A 149 -16.50 -1.68 -7.45
N LEU A 150 -15.24 -1.77 -7.04
CA LEU A 150 -14.10 -1.36 -7.87
C LEU A 150 -13.92 -2.27 -9.09
N VAL A 151 -14.07 -3.58 -8.93
CA VAL A 151 -13.99 -4.55 -10.04
C VAL A 151 -15.12 -4.31 -11.04
N GLU A 152 -16.36 -4.20 -10.57
CA GLU A 152 -17.53 -3.90 -11.40
C GLU A 152 -17.35 -2.59 -12.17
N PHE A 153 -16.88 -1.53 -11.51
CA PHE A 153 -16.57 -0.27 -12.16
C PHE A 153 -15.50 -0.39 -13.24
N MET A 154 -14.43 -1.14 -12.98
CA MET A 154 -13.33 -1.34 -13.95
C MET A 154 -13.79 -2.14 -15.17
N GLU A 155 -14.62 -3.17 -14.95
CA GLU A 155 -15.23 -3.97 -16.03
C GLU A 155 -16.19 -3.13 -16.88
N GLU A 156 -17.09 -2.36 -16.25
CA GLU A 156 -18.04 -1.48 -16.94
C GLU A 156 -17.35 -0.38 -17.75
N ALA A 157 -16.27 0.18 -17.22
CA ALA A 157 -15.47 1.19 -17.89
C ALA A 157 -14.50 0.61 -18.95
N GLY A 158 -14.37 -0.71 -19.03
CA GLY A 158 -13.46 -1.39 -19.96
C GLY A 158 -11.98 -1.17 -19.66
N PHE A 159 -11.63 -0.89 -18.39
CA PHE A 159 -10.24 -0.76 -17.99
C PHE A 159 -9.61 -2.14 -17.76
N GLU A 160 -8.44 -2.35 -18.36
CA GLU A 160 -7.58 -3.46 -17.99
C GLU A 160 -6.84 -3.14 -16.68
N TRP A 161 -6.64 -4.14 -15.83
CA TRP A 161 -5.75 -4.04 -14.67
C TRP A 161 -4.85 -5.28 -14.57
N ARG A 162 -3.76 -5.14 -13.80
CA ARG A 162 -2.90 -6.27 -13.44
C ARG A 162 -3.10 -6.58 -11.97
N GLU A 163 -3.34 -7.84 -11.65
CA GLU A 163 -3.27 -8.33 -10.28
C GLU A 163 -1.83 -8.70 -9.95
N ASP A 164 -1.25 -8.07 -8.94
CA ASP A 164 0.07 -8.44 -8.46
C ASP A 164 0.00 -9.84 -7.82
N GLU A 165 0.76 -10.81 -8.36
CA GLU A 165 0.84 -12.19 -7.83
C GLU A 165 1.35 -12.24 -6.38
N SER A 166 1.96 -11.16 -5.84
CA SER A 166 2.31 -11.07 -4.42
C SER A 166 1.08 -11.04 -3.50
N ASN A 167 -0.12 -10.89 -4.06
CA ASN A 167 -1.37 -11.18 -3.36
C ASN A 167 -1.49 -12.67 -2.96
N HIS A 168 -0.65 -13.56 -3.50
CA HIS A 168 -0.74 -15.01 -3.28
C HIS A 168 0.39 -15.65 -2.43
N ASP A 169 1.42 -14.94 -1.94
CA ASP A 169 2.57 -15.55 -1.23
C ASP A 169 3.23 -14.57 -0.22
N THR A 170 3.68 -14.85 1.03
CA THR A 170 3.49 -15.91 2.05
C THR A 170 3.81 -15.31 3.46
N ASP A 171 3.36 -16.01 4.51
CA ASP A 171 3.61 -15.87 5.97
C ASP A 171 3.22 -14.62 6.80
N SER A 172 3.59 -13.38 6.45
CA SER A 172 2.79 -12.20 6.91
C SER A 172 1.65 -11.92 5.94
N GLY A 173 1.91 -12.26 4.68
CA GLY A 173 0.92 -12.68 3.70
C GLY A 173 0.05 -13.76 4.31
N TYR A 174 0.56 -14.85 4.91
CA TYR A 174 -0.31 -15.94 5.39
C TYR A 174 -1.45 -15.49 6.31
N LEU A 175 -1.24 -14.70 7.37
CA LEU A 175 -2.38 -14.30 8.19
C LEU A 175 -3.31 -13.31 7.45
N ARG A 176 -2.78 -12.33 6.73
CA ARG A 176 -3.62 -11.36 5.98
C ARG A 176 -4.33 -12.02 4.78
N ASN A 177 -3.65 -12.90 4.08
CA ASN A 177 -4.10 -13.72 2.96
C ASN A 177 -5.10 -14.76 3.43
N ARG A 178 -4.90 -15.38 4.60
CA ARG A 178 -5.93 -16.22 5.24
C ARG A 178 -7.12 -15.41 5.70
N ILE A 179 -6.90 -14.20 6.22
CA ILE A 179 -8.01 -13.29 6.50
C ILE A 179 -8.79 -13.03 5.20
N ARG A 180 -8.10 -12.71 4.11
CA ARG A 180 -8.69 -12.39 2.80
C ARG A 180 -9.39 -13.58 2.12
N ASN A 181 -8.76 -14.74 2.10
CA ASN A 181 -9.17 -15.89 1.28
C ASN A 181 -9.96 -16.95 2.08
N GLU A 182 -9.82 -17.00 3.41
CA GLU A 182 -10.52 -17.96 4.26
C GLU A 182 -11.52 -17.27 5.18
N LEU A 183 -11.06 -16.32 6.01
CA LEU A 183 -11.88 -15.76 7.08
C LEU A 183 -12.96 -14.80 6.58
N LEU A 184 -12.63 -13.87 5.69
CA LEU A 184 -13.59 -12.90 5.16
C LEU A 184 -14.71 -13.58 4.36
N PRO A 185 -14.43 -14.55 3.45
CA PRO A 185 -15.48 -15.32 2.81
C PRO A 185 -16.36 -16.06 3.82
N LEU A 186 -15.77 -16.71 4.83
CA LEU A 186 -16.51 -17.40 5.87
C LEU A 186 -17.40 -16.45 6.69
N LEU A 187 -16.89 -15.26 7.04
CA LEU A 187 -17.67 -14.25 7.77
C LEU A 187 -18.85 -13.74 6.95
N ARG A 188 -18.67 -13.56 5.63
CA ARG A 188 -19.72 -13.15 4.70
C ARG A 188 -20.79 -14.22 4.51
N ASP A 189 -20.39 -15.49 4.53
CA ASP A 189 -21.31 -16.64 4.49
C ASP A 189 -22.14 -16.75 5.77
N ILE A 190 -21.49 -16.65 6.93
CA ILE A 190 -22.16 -16.74 8.25
C ILE A 190 -23.08 -15.53 8.49
N SER A 191 -22.67 -14.33 8.08
CA SER A 191 -23.42 -13.10 8.27
C SER A 191 -23.42 -12.27 7.00
N PRO A 192 -24.44 -12.45 6.12
CA PRO A 192 -24.61 -11.62 4.95
C PRO A 192 -24.76 -10.15 5.35
N GLY A 193 -23.70 -9.37 5.13
CA GLY A 193 -23.61 -7.95 5.54
C GLY A 193 -22.89 -7.69 6.87
N GLY A 194 -22.32 -8.71 7.53
CA GLY A 194 -21.50 -8.53 8.74
C GLY A 194 -20.22 -7.70 8.52
N ASP A 195 -19.83 -7.49 7.26
CA ASP A 195 -18.74 -6.61 6.85
C ASP A 195 -19.18 -5.17 6.53
N GLN A 196 -20.48 -4.86 6.53
CA GLN A 196 -21.00 -3.50 6.23
C GLN A 196 -20.89 -2.54 7.43
N GLY A 197 -20.75 -3.07 8.65
CA GLY A 197 -20.83 -2.31 9.90
C GLY A 197 -19.52 -2.05 10.63
N LEU A 198 -18.36 -2.35 10.01
CA LEU A 198 -17.02 -2.26 10.60
C LEU A 198 -16.15 -1.17 9.95
#